data_AF-A0A7C2X676-F1
#
_entry.id   AF-A0A7C2X676-F1
#
_cell.length_a   1.000
_cell.length_b   1.000
_cell.length_c   1.000
_cell.angle_alpha   90.00
_cell.angle_beta   90.00
_cell.angle_gamma   90.00
#
_symmetry.space_group_name_H-M   'P 1'
#
loop_
_entity.id
_entity.type
_entity.pdbx_description
1 polymer ?
#
loop_
_entity_poly.entity_id
_entity_poly.type
_entity_poly.pdbx_seq_one_letter_code
_entity_poly.pdbx_strand_id
1 'polypeptide(L)'
;KKLGLLEAKVIAAHCVHVDEGEIHTLEHAGTGVAHNPSSNLKLASGFAPITEMLETGLNVGLATDGPASNNDLDLFEEMRLATFIAKAITKDPTALPARQVFEMATSMGAKALHLGELTGSLKPGKRADLVLVDMETTHNYPHFARDPEAIYSRLVYATKSTDVTDVMVNGKWLMRDRELLTLNEESLLEAAAEYAQRIDTFLIEREGSVLSKLIAIGGARQEESYEVQVKVRLPEPDPVLEKLNSGEFEVVRTAHYLEYDSYFSFDNPRDGRLRYREDDFIDDDGNIFNVRYRLTLTGPAAEHEYPDSVLLSRSRFIAPAQHSSRFYHEYFNPTDEIEINKDRIRWLLRYQGVELFVNIDRVLKPALEGCFLEIKSRTWSRRDAELKAEKISELLRELGVEETEAVPQEYPDLVSKTSD
;
A
#
# COMPACT_ATOMS: atom_id res chain seq x y z
N LYS A 1 -9.62 -25.91 13.99
CA LYS A 1 -9.65 -27.28 14.56
C LYS A 1 -8.37 -27.70 15.29
N LYS A 2 -7.21 -27.80 14.63
CA LYS A 2 -5.96 -28.30 15.25
C LYS A 2 -5.52 -27.55 16.52
N LEU A 3 -5.82 -26.26 16.60
CA LEU A 3 -5.51 -25.39 17.75
C LEU A 3 -6.64 -25.28 18.79
N GLY A 4 -7.70 -26.09 18.71
CA GLY A 4 -8.83 -26.04 19.66
C GLY A 4 -9.74 -24.81 19.54
N LEU A 5 -9.48 -23.87 18.63
CA LEU A 5 -10.25 -22.60 18.53
C LEU A 5 -11.77 -22.76 18.37
N LEU A 6 -12.22 -23.85 17.76
CA LEU A 6 -13.65 -24.13 17.52
C LEU A 6 -14.35 -24.71 18.77
N GLU A 7 -13.65 -24.93 19.87
CA GLU A 7 -14.25 -25.32 21.16
C GLU A 7 -14.85 -24.12 21.90
N ALA A 8 -14.51 -22.90 21.47
CA ALA A 8 -15.12 -21.67 21.95
C ALA A 8 -16.40 -21.32 21.16
N LYS A 9 -17.16 -20.35 21.66
CA LYS A 9 -18.26 -19.74 20.92
C LYS A 9 -17.71 -18.84 19.81
N VAL A 10 -17.46 -19.43 18.64
CA VAL A 10 -16.87 -18.74 17.49
C VAL A 10 -17.93 -18.02 16.67
N ILE A 11 -17.55 -16.86 16.15
CA ILE A 11 -18.23 -16.13 15.09
C ILE A 11 -17.21 -15.94 13.95
N ALA A 12 -17.47 -16.54 12.80
CA ALA A 12 -16.62 -16.44 11.62
C ALA A 12 -17.12 -15.32 10.70
N ALA A 13 -16.31 -14.27 10.53
CA ALA A 13 -16.65 -13.13 9.68
C ALA A 13 -16.27 -13.38 8.21
N HIS A 14 -17.04 -12.80 7.30
CA HIS A 14 -16.88 -12.83 5.83
C HIS A 14 -17.11 -14.20 5.19
N CYS A 15 -16.31 -15.20 5.55
CA CYS A 15 -16.35 -16.57 5.01
C CYS A 15 -16.43 -16.61 3.46
N VAL A 16 -15.66 -15.77 2.77
CA VAL A 16 -15.68 -15.68 1.30
C VAL A 16 -14.96 -16.87 0.65
N HIS A 17 -13.85 -17.31 1.23
CA HIS A 17 -13.02 -18.39 0.71
C HIS A 17 -13.12 -19.60 1.63
N VAL A 18 -14.31 -20.19 1.71
CA VAL A 18 -14.52 -21.46 2.42
C VAL A 18 -14.96 -22.53 1.43
N ASP A 19 -14.49 -23.75 1.64
CA ASP A 19 -14.97 -24.92 0.90
C ASP A 19 -16.10 -25.67 1.65
N GLU A 20 -16.71 -26.65 0.97
CA GLU A 20 -17.80 -27.47 1.52
C GLU A 20 -17.40 -28.21 2.82
N GLY A 21 -16.17 -28.73 2.89
CA GLY A 21 -15.68 -29.42 4.07
C GLY A 21 -15.46 -28.48 5.26
N GLU A 22 -15.04 -27.25 5.00
CA GLU A 22 -14.93 -26.19 5.98
C GLU A 22 -16.31 -25.73 6.46
N ILE A 23 -17.29 -25.56 5.58
CA ILE A 23 -18.68 -25.25 5.93
C ILE A 23 -19.25 -26.29 6.91
N HIS A 24 -19.12 -27.58 6.61
CA HIS A 24 -19.53 -28.66 7.52
C HIS A 24 -18.73 -28.65 8.84
N THR A 25 -17.45 -28.28 8.80
CA THR A 25 -16.65 -28.18 10.02
C THR A 25 -17.13 -27.05 10.92
N LEU A 26 -17.52 -25.92 10.35
CA LEU A 26 -18.11 -24.79 11.09
C LEU A 26 -19.47 -25.16 11.68
N GLU A 27 -20.31 -25.88 10.91
CA GLU A 27 -21.63 -26.33 11.36
C GLU A 27 -21.53 -27.27 12.55
N HIS A 28 -20.71 -28.32 12.45
CA HIS A 28 -20.52 -29.29 13.54
C HIS A 28 -19.96 -28.65 14.81
N ALA A 29 -19.20 -27.56 14.67
CA ALA A 29 -18.68 -26.79 15.80
C ALA A 29 -19.72 -25.81 16.40
N GLY A 30 -20.90 -25.67 15.79
CA GLY A 30 -21.90 -24.69 16.18
C GLY A 30 -21.44 -23.25 15.93
N THR A 31 -20.56 -23.01 14.96
CA THR A 31 -20.02 -21.68 14.67
C THR A 31 -21.10 -20.79 14.06
N GLY A 32 -21.17 -19.54 14.52
CA GLY A 32 -21.98 -18.51 13.84
C GLY A 32 -21.20 -17.87 12.70
N VAL A 33 -21.90 -17.42 11.65
CA VAL A 33 -21.28 -16.68 10.53
C VAL A 33 -21.80 -15.25 10.51
N ALA A 34 -20.91 -14.28 10.28
CA ALA A 34 -21.27 -12.89 10.00
C ALA A 34 -21.00 -12.58 8.53
N HIS A 35 -22.06 -12.49 7.74
CA HIS A 35 -21.99 -12.18 6.31
C HIS A 35 -21.94 -10.66 6.09
N ASN A 36 -20.90 -10.18 5.41
CA ASN A 36 -20.64 -8.76 5.13
C ASN A 36 -20.69 -8.47 3.60
N PRO A 37 -21.86 -8.48 2.95
CA PRO A 37 -21.93 -8.41 1.49
C PRO A 37 -21.37 -7.11 0.92
N SER A 38 -21.71 -5.94 1.46
CA SER A 38 -21.21 -4.65 0.94
C SER A 38 -19.68 -4.55 1.02
N SER A 39 -19.10 -4.92 2.17
CA SER A 39 -17.65 -4.90 2.36
C SER A 39 -16.91 -5.87 1.45
N ASN A 40 -17.42 -7.09 1.32
CA ASN A 40 -16.82 -8.09 0.43
C ASN A 40 -16.81 -7.61 -1.03
N LEU A 41 -17.86 -6.91 -1.48
CA LEU A 41 -17.90 -6.33 -2.83
C LEU A 41 -16.97 -5.11 -2.96
N LYS A 42 -17.01 -4.18 -2.01
CA LYS A 42 -16.21 -2.94 -2.06
C LYS A 42 -14.71 -3.23 -2.08
N LEU A 43 -14.28 -4.25 -1.34
CA LEU A 43 -12.87 -4.68 -1.28
C LEU A 43 -12.50 -5.73 -2.34
N ALA A 44 -13.41 -6.06 -3.25
CA ALA A 44 -13.24 -7.14 -4.24
C ALA A 44 -12.79 -8.47 -3.63
N SER A 45 -13.20 -8.75 -2.39
CA SER A 45 -12.86 -10.01 -1.70
C SER A 45 -13.55 -11.21 -2.34
N GLY A 46 -14.74 -11.00 -2.91
CA GLY A 46 -15.50 -12.02 -3.63
C GLY A 46 -16.87 -12.26 -2.99
N PHE A 47 -17.40 -13.46 -3.20
CA PHE A 47 -18.75 -13.82 -2.77
C PHE A 47 -18.72 -15.00 -1.82
N ALA A 48 -19.31 -14.83 -0.63
CA ALA A 48 -19.45 -15.92 0.32
C ALA A 48 -20.55 -16.90 -0.13
N PRO A 49 -20.37 -18.23 0.01
CA PRO A 49 -21.35 -19.25 -0.39
C PRO A 49 -22.47 -19.37 0.65
N ILE A 50 -23.28 -18.32 0.77
CA ILE A 50 -24.28 -18.19 1.85
C ILE A 50 -25.43 -19.19 1.67
N THR A 51 -25.84 -19.46 0.43
CA THR A 51 -26.90 -20.44 0.16
C THR A 51 -26.49 -21.82 0.67
N GLU A 52 -25.26 -22.25 0.36
CA GLU A 52 -24.69 -23.53 0.78
C GLU A 52 -24.54 -23.61 2.31
N MET A 53 -24.09 -22.52 2.96
CA MET A 53 -24.03 -22.45 4.42
C MET A 53 -25.41 -22.63 5.06
N LEU A 54 -26.42 -21.94 4.54
CA LEU A 54 -27.79 -22.00 5.06
C LEU A 54 -28.40 -23.39 4.87
N GLU A 55 -28.19 -24.01 3.70
CA GLU A 55 -28.64 -25.38 3.40
C GLU A 55 -27.98 -26.42 4.33
N THR A 56 -26.73 -26.20 4.71
CA THR A 56 -26.01 -27.06 5.66
C THR A 56 -26.52 -26.90 7.10
N GLY A 57 -27.23 -25.82 7.41
CA GLY A 57 -27.79 -25.54 8.74
C GLY A 57 -26.96 -24.59 9.60
N LEU A 58 -25.97 -23.90 9.02
CA LEU A 58 -25.22 -22.86 9.72
C LEU A 58 -26.14 -21.70 10.12
N ASN A 59 -25.89 -21.15 11.31
CA ASN A 59 -26.51 -19.89 11.69
C ASN A 59 -25.73 -18.74 11.06
N VAL A 60 -26.29 -18.12 10.02
CA VAL A 60 -25.69 -16.98 9.32
C VAL A 60 -26.43 -15.69 9.69
N GLY A 61 -25.71 -14.74 10.29
CA GLY A 61 -26.17 -13.37 10.52
C GLY A 61 -25.68 -12.42 9.43
N LEU A 62 -26.29 -11.24 9.38
CA LEU A 62 -25.81 -10.12 8.56
C LEU A 62 -24.99 -9.14 9.40
N ALA A 63 -23.99 -8.53 8.78
CA ALA A 63 -23.17 -7.50 9.36
C ALA A 63 -22.71 -6.51 8.29
N THR A 64 -22.44 -5.28 8.70
CA THR A 64 -22.04 -4.18 7.80
C THR A 64 -20.53 -4.12 7.59
N ASP A 65 -19.74 -4.81 8.41
CA ASP A 65 -18.31 -4.53 8.64
C ASP A 65 -18.09 -3.06 9.11
N GLY A 66 -16.86 -2.56 9.02
CA GLY A 66 -16.53 -1.18 9.38
C GLY A 66 -16.94 -0.13 8.34
N PRO A 67 -17.18 1.12 8.76
CA PRO A 67 -17.58 2.22 7.86
C PRO A 67 -16.47 2.68 6.90
N ALA A 68 -15.26 2.13 7.01
CA ALA A 68 -14.18 2.36 6.03
C ALA A 68 -14.23 1.38 4.85
N SER A 69 -14.94 0.25 4.98
CA SER A 69 -15.06 -0.81 3.98
C SER A 69 -16.52 -1.03 3.54
N ASN A 70 -17.48 -0.26 4.03
CA ASN A 70 -18.88 -0.26 3.59
C ASN A 70 -19.19 1.03 2.80
N ASN A 71 -19.90 1.97 3.40
CA ASN A 71 -19.32 3.07 4.17
C ASN A 71 -20.35 3.69 5.15
N ASP A 72 -21.50 3.04 5.33
CA ASP A 72 -22.49 3.31 6.36
C ASP A 72 -22.65 2.08 7.27
N LEU A 73 -23.73 2.04 8.05
CA LEU A 73 -24.09 0.95 8.95
C LEU A 73 -25.57 0.51 8.77
N ASP A 74 -26.05 0.47 7.52
CA ASP A 74 -27.46 0.16 7.20
C ASP A 74 -27.73 -1.34 6.98
N LEU A 75 -28.33 -2.00 7.97
CA LEU A 75 -28.73 -3.42 7.87
C LEU A 75 -29.88 -3.70 6.89
N PHE A 76 -30.72 -2.71 6.54
CA PHE A 76 -31.75 -2.90 5.50
C PHE A 76 -31.11 -3.01 4.12
N GLU A 77 -30.06 -2.24 3.86
CA GLU A 77 -29.28 -2.36 2.63
C GLU A 77 -28.53 -3.70 2.59
N GLU A 78 -27.90 -4.13 3.69
CA GLU A 78 -27.24 -5.44 3.74
C GLU A 78 -28.23 -6.60 3.49
N MET A 79 -29.45 -6.54 4.04
CA MET A 79 -30.50 -7.53 3.74
C MET A 79 -30.81 -7.59 2.25
N ARG A 80 -31.05 -6.42 1.64
CA ARG A 80 -31.40 -6.31 0.22
C ARG A 80 -30.25 -6.75 -0.69
N LEU A 81 -29.03 -6.40 -0.34
CA LEU A 81 -27.85 -6.75 -1.12
C LEU A 81 -27.56 -8.24 -1.03
N ALA A 82 -27.58 -8.84 0.16
CA ALA A 82 -27.38 -10.28 0.36
C ALA A 82 -28.32 -11.11 -0.52
N THR A 83 -29.61 -10.74 -0.55
CA THR A 83 -30.63 -11.46 -1.32
C THR A 83 -30.48 -11.28 -2.83
N PHE A 84 -29.98 -10.15 -3.32
CA PHE A 84 -29.68 -9.95 -4.74
C PHE A 84 -28.42 -10.69 -5.18
N ILE A 85 -27.37 -10.64 -4.37
CA ILE A 85 -26.13 -11.37 -4.60
C ILE A 85 -26.42 -12.87 -4.70
N ALA A 86 -27.14 -13.44 -3.73
CA ALA A 86 -27.47 -14.87 -3.72
C ALA A 86 -28.18 -15.29 -5.02
N LYS A 87 -29.21 -14.55 -5.45
CA LYS A 87 -29.94 -14.82 -6.71
C LYS A 87 -29.05 -14.72 -7.94
N ALA A 88 -28.16 -13.73 -7.98
CA ALA A 88 -27.28 -13.50 -9.13
C ALA A 88 -26.25 -14.64 -9.28
N ILE A 89 -25.68 -15.10 -8.17
CA ILE A 89 -24.68 -16.17 -8.16
C ILE A 89 -25.31 -17.51 -8.52
N THR A 90 -26.42 -17.86 -7.88
CA THR A 90 -27.11 -19.13 -8.11
C THR A 90 -27.87 -19.17 -9.43
N LYS A 91 -28.10 -18.00 -10.06
CA LYS A 91 -28.99 -17.82 -11.21
C LYS A 91 -30.41 -18.31 -10.95
N ASP A 92 -30.82 -18.28 -9.68
CA ASP A 92 -32.15 -18.70 -9.22
C ASP A 92 -32.85 -17.51 -8.54
N PRO A 93 -33.97 -17.01 -9.09
CA PRO A 93 -34.72 -15.90 -8.49
C PRO A 93 -35.36 -16.26 -7.14
N THR A 94 -35.41 -17.54 -6.76
CA THR A 94 -35.97 -18.01 -5.50
C THR A 94 -34.93 -18.15 -4.38
N ALA A 95 -33.64 -18.05 -4.71
CA ALA A 95 -32.56 -18.13 -3.73
C ALA A 95 -32.63 -17.00 -2.69
N LEU A 96 -32.39 -17.37 -1.43
CA LEU A 96 -32.43 -16.51 -0.25
C LEU A 96 -33.70 -15.60 -0.21
N PRO A 97 -34.89 -16.17 0.00
CA PRO A 97 -36.15 -15.42 0.04
C PRO A 97 -36.19 -14.39 1.17
N ALA A 98 -37.07 -13.39 1.04
CA ALA A 98 -37.16 -12.24 1.93
C ALA A 98 -37.31 -12.61 3.42
N ARG A 99 -38.11 -13.64 3.72
CA ARG A 99 -38.27 -14.12 5.10
C ARG A 99 -36.95 -14.65 5.68
N GLN A 100 -36.20 -15.45 4.91
CA GLN A 100 -34.96 -16.05 5.38
C GLN A 100 -33.88 -15.01 5.63
N VAL A 101 -33.72 -14.01 4.75
CA VAL A 101 -32.75 -12.92 4.98
C VAL A 101 -33.17 -12.01 6.13
N PHE A 102 -34.48 -11.82 6.36
CA PHE A 102 -34.96 -11.13 7.56
C PHE A 102 -34.66 -11.94 8.84
N GLU A 103 -34.75 -13.27 8.79
CA GLU A 103 -34.31 -14.13 9.89
C GLU A 103 -32.80 -13.99 10.13
N MET A 104 -31.96 -13.91 9.08
CA MET A 104 -30.52 -13.61 9.20
C MET A 104 -30.26 -12.29 9.93
N ALA A 105 -31.03 -11.23 9.64
CA ALA A 105 -30.93 -9.94 10.33
C ALA A 105 -31.43 -9.96 11.79
N THR A 106 -32.20 -10.97 12.18
CA THR A 106 -32.90 -11.01 13.48
C THR A 106 -32.59 -12.29 14.26
N SER A 107 -33.47 -13.29 14.16
CA SER A 107 -33.43 -14.49 15.00
C SER A 107 -32.23 -15.40 14.72
N MET A 108 -31.82 -15.53 13.45
CA MET A 108 -30.66 -16.32 13.05
C MET A 108 -29.36 -15.55 13.34
N GLY A 109 -29.34 -14.22 13.16
CA GLY A 109 -28.22 -13.39 13.63
C GLY A 109 -28.00 -13.50 15.15
N ALA A 110 -29.07 -13.47 15.95
CA ALA A 110 -28.97 -13.72 17.39
C ALA A 110 -28.43 -15.13 17.71
N LYS A 111 -28.80 -16.16 16.93
CA LYS A 111 -28.23 -17.52 17.09
C LYS A 111 -26.76 -17.57 16.69
N ALA A 112 -26.35 -16.90 15.60
CA ALA A 112 -24.97 -16.80 15.16
C ALA A 112 -24.09 -16.14 16.24
N LEU A 113 -24.64 -15.16 16.97
CA LEU A 113 -24.00 -14.52 18.11
C LEU A 113 -24.08 -15.31 19.42
N HIS A 114 -24.69 -16.51 19.42
CA HIS A 114 -24.93 -17.32 20.63
C HIS A 114 -25.84 -16.64 21.67
N LEU A 115 -26.71 -15.72 21.22
CA LEU A 115 -27.68 -14.95 21.99
C LEU A 115 -29.13 -15.32 21.65
N GLY A 116 -29.33 -16.41 20.91
CA GLY A 116 -30.64 -16.85 20.42
C GLY A 116 -31.68 -17.12 21.51
N GLU A 117 -31.27 -17.41 22.74
CA GLU A 117 -32.18 -17.56 23.90
C GLU A 117 -32.57 -16.21 24.53
N LEU A 118 -31.77 -15.16 24.31
CA LEU A 118 -31.96 -13.85 24.95
C LEU A 118 -32.73 -12.88 24.05
N THR A 119 -32.49 -12.89 22.74
CA THR A 119 -33.04 -11.88 21.80
C THR A 119 -33.34 -12.46 20.41
N GLY A 120 -33.60 -11.59 19.43
CA GLY A 120 -33.81 -11.92 18.02
C GLY A 120 -35.24 -12.36 17.66
N SER A 121 -36.14 -12.49 18.63
CA SER A 121 -37.54 -12.83 18.35
C SER A 121 -38.47 -12.35 19.47
N LEU A 122 -39.70 -11.97 19.12
CA LEU A 122 -40.72 -11.57 20.08
C LEU A 122 -41.40 -12.80 20.71
N LYS A 123 -40.80 -13.33 21.78
CA LYS A 123 -41.33 -14.46 22.55
C LYS A 123 -41.31 -14.13 24.05
N PRO A 124 -42.32 -14.54 24.84
CA PRO A 124 -42.29 -14.38 26.29
C PRO A 124 -40.99 -14.94 26.89
N GLY A 125 -40.38 -14.19 27.82
CA GLY A 125 -39.11 -14.55 28.47
C GLY A 125 -37.85 -13.99 27.80
N LYS A 126 -37.92 -13.53 26.54
CA LYS A 126 -36.81 -12.84 25.87
C LYS A 126 -36.75 -11.35 26.22
N ARG A 127 -35.61 -10.73 25.94
CA ARG A 127 -35.41 -9.28 26.08
C ARG A 127 -36.34 -8.52 25.15
N ALA A 128 -36.82 -7.38 25.64
CA ALA A 128 -37.57 -6.42 24.83
C ALA A 128 -36.61 -5.58 23.99
N ASP A 129 -36.09 -6.22 22.94
CA ASP A 129 -35.30 -5.58 21.88
C ASP A 129 -36.22 -5.41 20.66
N LEU A 130 -36.71 -4.18 20.44
CA LEU A 130 -37.79 -3.88 19.49
C LEU A 130 -37.37 -2.77 18.54
N VAL A 131 -37.82 -2.88 17.29
CA VAL A 131 -37.73 -1.83 16.28
C VAL A 131 -39.11 -1.60 15.70
N LEU A 132 -39.55 -0.34 15.64
CA LEU A 132 -40.78 0.05 14.95
C LEU A 132 -40.39 0.69 13.61
N VAL A 133 -41.11 0.30 12.57
CA VAL A 133 -40.84 0.72 11.19
C VAL A 133 -42.12 1.30 10.61
N ASP A 134 -42.02 2.51 10.09
CA ASP A 134 -43.09 3.19 9.36
C ASP A 134 -43.23 2.58 7.96
N MET A 135 -44.36 1.92 7.74
CA MET A 135 -44.68 1.25 6.49
C MET A 135 -45.65 2.06 5.62
N GLU A 136 -46.01 3.29 6.04
CA GLU A 136 -46.88 4.21 5.32
C GLU A 136 -46.10 5.26 4.51
N THR A 137 -44.97 4.84 3.92
CA THR A 137 -44.12 5.70 3.08
C THR A 137 -44.33 5.46 1.59
N THR A 138 -44.10 6.50 0.76
CA THR A 138 -44.36 6.45 -0.69
C THR A 138 -43.69 5.27 -1.39
N HIS A 139 -42.44 4.96 -1.05
CA HIS A 139 -41.69 3.84 -1.65
C HIS A 139 -42.16 2.46 -1.17
N ASN A 140 -43.02 2.40 -0.15
CA ASN A 140 -43.60 1.18 0.38
C ASN A 140 -45.04 0.90 -0.11
N TYR A 141 -45.63 1.80 -0.92
CA TYR A 141 -46.95 1.62 -1.55
C TYR A 141 -46.86 1.11 -3.00
N PRO A 142 -47.88 0.35 -3.48
CA PRO A 142 -49.10 -0.07 -2.79
C PRO A 142 -48.91 -1.30 -1.87
N HIS A 143 -49.85 -1.52 -0.95
CA HIS A 143 -49.81 -2.68 -0.05
C HIS A 143 -50.64 -3.83 -0.66
N PHE A 144 -49.99 -4.97 -0.90
CA PHE A 144 -50.66 -6.17 -1.35
C PHE A 144 -50.91 -7.11 -0.17
N ALA A 145 -52.17 -7.50 0.05
CA ALA A 145 -52.58 -8.37 1.17
C ALA A 145 -52.89 -9.82 0.76
N ARG A 146 -52.59 -10.22 -0.48
CA ARG A 146 -52.90 -11.56 -1.01
C ARG A 146 -52.11 -12.68 -0.30
N ASP A 147 -50.91 -12.36 0.16
CA ASP A 147 -49.97 -13.27 0.79
C ASP A 147 -49.68 -12.75 2.20
N PRO A 148 -49.94 -13.51 3.26
CA PRO A 148 -49.64 -13.10 4.63
C PRO A 148 -48.15 -12.82 4.86
N GLU A 149 -47.26 -13.39 4.05
CA GLU A 149 -45.81 -13.23 4.14
C GLU A 149 -45.29 -11.99 3.36
N ALA A 150 -46.18 -11.24 2.69
CA ALA A 150 -45.82 -10.08 1.89
C ALA A 150 -45.11 -8.98 2.69
N ILE A 151 -45.26 -8.95 4.02
CA ILE A 151 -44.56 -8.00 4.90
C ILE A 151 -43.03 -8.15 4.80
N TYR A 152 -42.50 -9.37 4.71
CA TYR A 152 -41.06 -9.59 4.58
C TYR A 152 -40.51 -9.05 3.26
N SER A 153 -41.27 -9.22 2.18
CA SER A 153 -40.92 -8.64 0.88
C SER A 153 -40.79 -7.12 0.96
N ARG A 154 -41.68 -6.46 1.70
CA ARG A 154 -41.66 -5.00 1.86
C ARG A 154 -40.46 -4.55 2.71
N LEU A 155 -40.26 -5.21 3.85
CA LEU A 155 -39.14 -4.94 4.76
C LEU A 155 -37.78 -5.12 4.09
N VAL A 156 -37.63 -6.09 3.19
CA VAL A 156 -36.33 -6.40 2.56
C VAL A 156 -36.10 -5.61 1.27
N TYR A 157 -37.12 -5.43 0.43
CA TYR A 157 -36.91 -4.89 -0.93
C TYR A 157 -37.27 -3.41 -1.09
N ALA A 158 -38.06 -2.84 -0.17
CA ALA A 158 -38.56 -1.46 -0.29
C ALA A 158 -38.18 -0.56 0.90
N THR A 159 -38.27 -1.07 2.13
CA THR A 159 -37.97 -0.31 3.35
C THR A 159 -36.52 0.17 3.39
N LYS A 160 -36.34 1.35 4.00
CA LYS A 160 -35.04 1.99 4.25
C LYS A 160 -34.81 2.14 5.75
N SER A 161 -33.56 2.29 6.19
CA SER A 161 -33.25 2.61 7.59
C SER A 161 -33.96 3.86 8.12
N THR A 162 -34.18 4.87 7.28
CA THR A 162 -34.91 6.11 7.63
C THR A 162 -36.39 5.88 7.97
N ASP A 163 -36.94 4.73 7.61
CA ASP A 163 -38.31 4.35 7.95
C ASP A 163 -38.43 3.88 9.41
N VAL A 164 -37.32 3.59 10.10
CA VAL A 164 -37.34 3.24 11.53
C VAL A 164 -37.75 4.45 12.36
N THR A 165 -38.76 4.28 13.23
CA THR A 165 -39.29 5.34 14.09
C THR A 165 -38.83 5.21 15.53
N ASP A 166 -38.77 3.99 16.05
CA ASP A 166 -38.48 3.73 17.46
C ASP A 166 -37.55 2.53 17.61
N VAL A 167 -36.65 2.62 18.59
CA VAL A 167 -35.74 1.54 18.95
C VAL A 167 -35.75 1.36 20.46
N MET A 168 -36.00 0.13 20.88
CA MET A 168 -35.92 -0.31 22.27
C MET A 168 -34.84 -1.39 22.41
N VAL A 169 -34.02 -1.30 23.45
CA VAL A 169 -33.08 -2.34 23.83
C VAL A 169 -33.27 -2.67 25.30
N ASN A 170 -33.50 -3.95 25.59
CA ASN A 170 -33.73 -4.50 26.92
C ASN A 170 -34.77 -3.70 27.72
N GLY A 171 -35.89 -3.35 27.09
CA GLY A 171 -36.97 -2.59 27.73
C GLY A 171 -36.75 -1.08 27.82
N LYS A 172 -35.63 -0.56 27.32
CA LYS A 172 -35.30 0.87 27.36
C LYS A 172 -35.36 1.48 25.96
N TRP A 173 -36.12 2.55 25.81
CA TRP A 173 -36.17 3.31 24.57
C TRP A 173 -34.85 4.06 24.36
N LEU A 174 -34.21 3.82 23.21
CA LEU A 174 -33.03 4.53 22.76
C LEU A 174 -33.37 5.59 21.71
N MET A 175 -34.43 5.34 20.92
CA MET A 175 -35.00 6.27 19.94
C MET A 175 -36.53 6.18 19.99
N ARG A 176 -37.23 7.32 19.89
CA ARG A 176 -38.69 7.43 19.82
C ARG A 176 -39.06 8.49 18.80
N ASP A 177 -40.03 8.22 17.93
CA ASP A 177 -40.47 9.17 16.89
C ASP A 177 -39.30 9.79 16.08
N ARG A 178 -38.25 8.99 15.82
CA ARG A 178 -36.97 9.36 15.18
C ARG A 178 -36.05 10.29 15.99
N GLU A 179 -36.37 10.55 17.25
CA GLU A 179 -35.51 11.32 18.16
C GLU A 179 -34.65 10.39 19.03
N LEU A 180 -33.32 10.57 19.00
CA LEU A 180 -32.37 9.85 19.85
C LEU A 180 -32.45 10.33 21.29
N LEU A 181 -32.73 9.42 22.23
CA LEU A 181 -32.99 9.77 23.64
C LEU A 181 -31.75 9.70 24.54
N THR A 182 -30.63 9.18 24.01
CA THR A 182 -29.44 8.85 24.81
C THR A 182 -28.16 9.52 24.31
N LEU A 183 -28.24 10.25 23.20
CA LEU A 183 -27.11 10.87 22.53
C LEU A 183 -27.46 12.32 22.14
N ASN A 184 -26.47 13.20 22.16
CA ASN A 184 -26.57 14.51 21.52
C ASN A 184 -25.91 14.40 20.14
N GLU A 185 -26.71 14.40 19.08
CA GLU A 185 -26.23 14.21 17.71
C GLU A 185 -25.32 15.36 17.25
N GLU A 186 -25.68 16.61 17.55
CA GLU A 186 -24.89 17.79 17.18
C GLU A 186 -23.47 17.73 17.77
N SER A 187 -23.35 17.43 19.07
CA SER A 187 -22.03 17.30 19.73
C SER A 187 -21.21 16.14 19.18
N LEU A 188 -21.84 15.05 18.74
CA LEU A 188 -21.13 13.92 18.11
C LEU A 188 -20.61 14.28 16.72
N LEU A 189 -21.40 15.01 15.93
CA LEU A 189 -21.00 15.49 14.60
C LEU A 189 -19.83 16.48 14.69
N GLU A 190 -19.86 17.40 15.65
CA GLU A 190 -18.74 18.30 15.93
C GLU A 190 -17.47 17.54 16.31
N ALA A 191 -17.56 16.58 17.23
CA ALA A 191 -16.43 15.75 17.64
C ALA A 191 -15.88 14.92 16.48
N ALA A 192 -16.76 14.34 15.65
CA ALA A 192 -16.35 13.58 14.47
C ALA A 192 -15.63 14.47 13.44
N ALA A 193 -16.09 15.70 13.23
CA ALA A 193 -15.43 16.66 12.35
C ALA A 193 -14.03 17.05 12.85
N GLU A 194 -13.85 17.21 14.17
CA GLU A 194 -12.52 17.44 14.77
C GLU A 194 -11.57 16.26 14.49
N TYR A 195 -12.04 15.02 14.67
CA TYR A 195 -11.24 13.84 14.35
C TYR A 195 -10.91 13.75 12.86
N ALA A 196 -11.85 14.06 11.98
CA ALA A 196 -11.61 14.11 10.54
C ALA A 196 -10.49 15.09 10.18
N GLN A 197 -10.52 16.32 10.72
CA GLN A 197 -9.46 17.31 10.51
C GLN A 197 -8.08 16.83 10.98
N ARG A 198 -8.03 16.14 12.12
CA ARG A 198 -6.79 15.57 12.66
C ARG A 198 -6.25 14.44 11.79
N ILE A 199 -7.15 13.58 11.30
CA ILE A 199 -6.80 12.49 10.37
C ILE A 199 -6.32 13.09 9.04
N ASP A 200 -7.02 14.09 8.49
CA ASP A 200 -6.62 14.79 7.27
C ASP A 200 -5.25 15.43 7.43
N THR A 201 -5.01 16.15 8.53
CA THR A 201 -3.69 16.76 8.80
C THR A 201 -2.60 15.68 8.81
N PHE A 202 -2.83 14.57 9.52
CA PHE A 202 -1.88 13.45 9.56
C PHE A 202 -1.64 12.83 8.18
N LEU A 203 -2.70 12.62 7.39
CA LEU A 203 -2.60 12.04 6.06
C LEU A 203 -1.91 13.00 5.09
N ILE A 204 -2.22 14.29 5.12
CA ILE A 204 -1.57 15.32 4.30
C ILE A 204 -0.07 15.39 4.62
N GLU A 205 0.30 15.43 5.90
CA GLU A 205 1.72 15.42 6.31
C GLU A 205 2.42 14.13 5.87
N ARG A 206 1.75 12.98 6.00
CA ARG A 206 2.28 11.67 5.62
C ARG A 206 2.39 11.51 4.10
N GLU A 207 1.40 11.93 3.34
CA GLU A 207 1.35 11.81 1.88
C GLU A 207 2.21 12.88 1.19
N GLY A 208 2.37 14.06 1.79
CA GLY A 208 3.36 15.03 1.37
C GLY A 208 4.80 14.55 1.59
N SER A 209 5.02 13.71 2.60
CA SER A 209 6.35 13.14 2.88
C SER A 209 6.70 11.99 1.95
N VAL A 210 7.58 12.27 0.97
CA VAL A 210 8.17 11.26 0.08
C VAL A 210 8.81 10.11 0.86
N LEU A 211 9.50 10.41 1.97
CA LEU A 211 10.08 9.39 2.84
C LEU A 211 9.01 8.49 3.48
N SER A 212 7.92 9.06 3.98
CA SER A 212 6.84 8.28 4.59
C SER A 212 6.14 7.38 3.58
N LYS A 213 5.90 7.89 2.37
CA LYS A 213 5.44 7.11 1.21
C LYS A 213 6.41 5.96 0.87
N LEU A 214 7.71 6.23 0.84
CA LEU A 214 8.74 5.22 0.58
C LEU A 214 8.79 4.12 1.66
N ILE A 215 8.67 4.49 2.94
CA ILE A 215 8.62 3.53 4.05
C ILE A 215 7.38 2.64 3.95
N ALA A 216 6.22 3.22 3.60
CA ALA A 216 4.96 2.48 3.50
C ALA A 216 4.97 1.38 2.42
N ILE A 217 5.62 1.64 1.27
CA ILE A 217 5.63 0.69 0.14
C ILE A 217 6.80 -0.30 0.18
N GLY A 218 7.91 0.05 0.81
CA GLY A 218 9.16 -0.69 0.64
C GLY A 218 9.99 -0.93 1.90
N GLY A 219 9.52 -0.50 3.08
CA GLY A 219 10.26 -0.72 4.34
C GLY A 219 11.67 -0.11 4.31
N ALA A 220 11.76 1.14 3.82
CA ALA A 220 13.01 1.83 3.54
C ALA A 220 14.00 1.78 4.70
N ARG A 221 15.28 1.53 4.40
CA ARG A 221 16.38 1.55 5.38
C ARG A 221 17.28 2.74 5.13
N GLN A 222 17.71 3.38 6.22
CA GLN A 222 18.73 4.41 6.16
C GLN A 222 20.11 3.79 5.94
N GLU A 223 20.89 4.35 5.01
CA GLU A 223 22.28 3.95 4.75
C GLU A 223 23.28 5.07 5.14
N GLU A 224 24.57 4.75 4.99
CA GLU A 224 25.74 5.61 5.19
C GLU A 224 25.54 7.04 4.67
N SER A 225 25.89 8.03 5.50
CA SER A 225 25.57 9.43 5.27
C SER A 225 26.63 10.23 4.51
N TYR A 226 27.87 9.73 4.44
CA TYR A 226 28.95 10.40 3.71
C TYR A 226 29.27 9.65 2.42
N GLU A 227 29.32 10.39 1.32
CA GLU A 227 29.75 9.92 0.02
C GLU A 227 30.88 10.83 -0.48
N VAL A 228 32.00 10.21 -0.84
CA VAL A 228 33.12 10.90 -1.48
C VAL A 228 33.11 10.48 -2.92
N GLN A 229 33.18 11.44 -3.82
CA GLN A 229 33.25 11.15 -5.24
C GLN A 229 34.08 12.17 -5.99
N VAL A 230 34.68 11.71 -7.07
CA VAL A 230 35.21 12.54 -8.15
C VAL A 230 34.65 12.03 -9.46
N LYS A 231 34.34 12.95 -10.36
CA LYS A 231 33.95 12.64 -11.72
C LYS A 231 34.74 13.52 -12.66
N VAL A 232 35.33 12.93 -13.69
CA VAL A 232 36.13 13.62 -14.70
C VAL A 232 35.67 13.19 -16.08
N ARG A 233 35.69 14.12 -17.04
CA ARG A 233 35.39 13.81 -18.43
C ARG A 233 36.61 13.15 -19.07
N LEU A 234 36.40 11.98 -19.66
CA LEU A 234 37.39 11.24 -20.43
C LEU A 234 37.11 11.38 -21.93
N PRO A 235 38.04 11.95 -22.71
CA PRO A 235 37.95 11.96 -24.17
C PRO A 235 37.99 10.53 -24.75
N GLU A 236 38.90 9.71 -24.24
CA GLU A 236 39.07 8.31 -24.64
C GLU A 236 39.20 7.43 -23.38
N PRO A 237 38.38 6.37 -23.23
CA PRO A 237 38.43 5.51 -22.05
C PRO A 237 39.54 4.46 -22.09
N ASP A 238 40.06 4.12 -23.28
CA ASP A 238 40.96 2.99 -23.49
C ASP A 238 42.22 3.01 -22.61
N PRO A 239 42.95 4.14 -22.43
CA PRO A 239 44.14 4.15 -21.56
C PRO A 239 43.84 3.82 -20.09
N VAL A 240 42.67 4.24 -19.60
CA VAL A 240 42.23 3.96 -18.22
C VAL A 240 41.77 2.50 -18.11
N LEU A 241 41.07 1.99 -19.12
CA LEU A 241 40.64 0.59 -19.18
C LEU A 241 41.85 -0.37 -19.22
N GLU A 242 42.86 -0.07 -20.02
CA GLU A 242 44.09 -0.87 -20.10
C GLU A 242 44.80 -0.93 -18.75
N LYS A 243 44.91 0.19 -18.03
CA LYS A 243 45.50 0.22 -16.67
C LYS A 243 44.67 -0.56 -15.65
N LEU A 244 43.35 -0.40 -15.65
CA LEU A 244 42.49 -1.17 -14.73
C LEU A 244 42.56 -2.68 -14.99
N ASN A 245 42.88 -3.08 -16.21
CA ASN A 245 43.02 -4.48 -16.62
C ASN A 245 44.48 -4.98 -16.65
N SER A 246 45.48 -4.14 -16.36
CA SER A 246 46.90 -4.53 -16.44
C SER A 246 47.35 -5.47 -15.30
N GLY A 247 46.53 -5.60 -14.25
CA GLY A 247 46.84 -6.37 -13.05
C GLY A 247 47.59 -5.57 -11.98
N GLU A 248 47.80 -4.26 -12.18
CA GLU A 248 48.43 -3.36 -11.20
C GLU A 248 47.56 -3.10 -9.96
N PHE A 249 46.24 -3.23 -10.09
CA PHE A 249 45.27 -2.97 -9.02
C PHE A 249 44.64 -4.26 -8.48
N GLU A 250 44.38 -4.30 -7.16
CA GLU A 250 43.60 -5.37 -6.53
C GLU A 250 42.10 -5.19 -6.86
N VAL A 251 41.65 -5.84 -7.94
CA VAL A 251 40.24 -5.85 -8.35
C VAL A 251 39.47 -6.91 -7.55
N VAL A 252 38.54 -6.47 -6.71
CA VAL A 252 37.66 -7.36 -5.93
C VAL A 252 36.55 -7.94 -6.81
N ARG A 253 35.95 -7.12 -7.68
CA ARG A 253 34.98 -7.55 -8.70
C ARG A 253 34.80 -6.51 -9.79
N THR A 254 34.35 -6.97 -10.95
CA THR A 254 33.90 -6.15 -12.08
C THR A 254 32.41 -6.39 -12.36
N ALA A 255 31.75 -5.41 -12.97
CA ALA A 255 30.39 -5.54 -13.47
C ALA A 255 30.18 -4.59 -14.65
N HIS A 256 29.43 -5.05 -15.65
CA HIS A 256 28.95 -4.24 -16.77
C HIS A 256 27.42 -4.25 -16.75
N TYR A 257 26.80 -3.08 -16.83
CA TYR A 257 25.35 -2.97 -16.87
C TYR A 257 24.87 -1.67 -17.52
N LEU A 258 23.70 -1.73 -18.16
CA LEU A 258 22.95 -0.55 -18.56
C LEU A 258 22.14 -0.06 -17.36
N GLU A 259 22.33 1.20 -16.98
CA GLU A 259 21.68 1.84 -15.84
C GLU A 259 20.61 2.81 -16.39
N TYR A 260 19.35 2.55 -16.08
CA TYR A 260 18.18 3.37 -16.40
C TYR A 260 17.66 4.01 -15.12
N ASP A 261 17.87 5.32 -14.97
CA ASP A 261 17.43 6.08 -13.81
C ASP A 261 16.29 7.05 -14.20
N SER A 262 15.18 6.99 -13.47
CA SER A 262 14.17 8.07 -13.40
C SER A 262 14.38 8.84 -12.10
N TYR A 263 14.68 10.14 -12.21
CA TYR A 263 14.82 11.05 -11.08
C TYR A 263 13.56 11.89 -10.91
N PHE A 264 12.86 11.68 -9.81
CA PHE A 264 11.67 12.40 -9.40
C PHE A 264 12.03 13.55 -8.44
N SER A 265 11.57 14.75 -8.78
CA SER A 265 11.73 15.96 -7.96
C SER A 265 10.37 16.46 -7.46
N PHE A 266 10.38 17.16 -6.32
CA PHE A 266 9.18 17.59 -5.59
C PHE A 266 9.27 19.08 -5.24
N ASP A 267 8.12 19.74 -5.07
CA ASP A 267 8.02 21.19 -4.84
C ASP A 267 8.81 21.69 -3.62
N ASN A 268 8.90 20.87 -2.57
CA ASN A 268 9.63 21.21 -1.36
C ASN A 268 11.06 20.68 -1.42
N PRO A 269 12.10 21.55 -1.43
CA PRO A 269 13.50 21.12 -1.52
C PRO A 269 13.96 20.20 -0.38
N ARG A 270 13.24 20.20 0.75
CA ARG A 270 13.53 19.31 1.89
C ARG A 270 13.16 17.85 1.63
N ASP A 271 12.28 17.60 0.66
CA ASP A 271 11.84 16.25 0.31
C ASP A 271 12.93 15.49 -0.46
N GLY A 272 13.95 16.19 -0.94
CA GLY A 272 15.08 15.61 -1.64
C GLY A 272 14.70 15.14 -3.05
N ARG A 273 15.42 14.14 -3.55
CA ARG A 273 15.23 13.55 -4.88
C ARG A 273 15.05 12.05 -4.75
N LEU A 274 13.94 11.54 -5.27
CA LEU A 274 13.68 10.10 -5.34
C LEU A 274 14.16 9.57 -6.69
N ARG A 275 14.93 8.49 -6.68
CA ARG A 275 15.41 7.83 -7.89
C ARG A 275 14.86 6.42 -7.99
N TYR A 276 14.15 6.12 -9.07
CA TYR A 276 13.87 4.76 -9.52
C TYR A 276 15.00 4.32 -10.45
N ARG A 277 15.56 3.15 -10.20
CA ARG A 277 16.69 2.59 -10.96
C ARG A 277 16.40 1.18 -11.41
N GLU A 278 16.73 0.92 -12.66
CA GLU A 278 16.82 -0.39 -13.29
C GLU A 278 18.25 -0.60 -13.79
N ASP A 279 18.92 -1.65 -13.29
CA ASP A 279 20.25 -2.06 -13.74
C ASP A 279 20.13 -3.39 -14.52
N ASP A 280 20.40 -3.36 -15.82
CA ASP A 280 20.45 -4.52 -16.70
C ASP A 280 21.89 -5.03 -16.78
N PHE A 281 22.21 -6.11 -16.06
CA PHE A 281 23.56 -6.68 -16.03
C PHE A 281 23.86 -7.46 -17.31
N ILE A 282 24.99 -7.13 -17.92
CA ILE A 282 25.45 -7.64 -19.21
C ILE A 282 26.58 -8.64 -18.99
N ASP A 283 26.52 -9.80 -19.66
CA ASP A 283 27.60 -10.78 -19.71
C ASP A 283 28.61 -10.50 -20.83
N ASP A 284 29.68 -11.30 -20.90
CA ASP A 284 30.75 -11.10 -21.90
C ASP A 284 30.26 -11.28 -23.35
N ASP A 285 29.12 -11.95 -23.55
CA ASP A 285 28.47 -12.16 -24.87
C ASP A 285 27.50 -11.02 -25.23
N GLY A 286 27.33 -10.03 -24.35
CA GLY A 286 26.43 -8.89 -24.53
C GLY A 286 24.97 -9.17 -24.17
N ASN A 287 24.66 -10.28 -23.50
CA ASN A 287 23.30 -10.64 -23.10
C ASN A 287 22.99 -10.15 -21.69
N ILE A 288 21.71 -9.79 -21.47
CA ILE A 288 21.22 -9.41 -20.14
C ILE A 288 20.94 -10.70 -19.36
N PHE A 289 21.67 -10.90 -18.26
CA PHE A 289 21.50 -12.10 -17.41
C PHE A 289 20.77 -11.83 -16.10
N ASN A 290 20.66 -10.56 -15.68
CA ASN A 290 19.98 -10.18 -14.44
C ASN A 290 19.51 -8.73 -14.51
N VAL A 291 18.35 -8.44 -13.94
CA VAL A 291 17.81 -7.08 -13.83
C VAL A 291 17.58 -6.74 -12.36
N ARG A 292 18.04 -5.57 -11.94
CA ARG A 292 17.89 -5.11 -10.55
C ARG A 292 17.16 -3.78 -10.48
N TYR A 293 16.07 -3.79 -9.71
CA TYR A 293 15.26 -2.60 -9.43
C TYR A 293 15.55 -2.02 -8.04
N ARG A 294 15.63 -0.69 -7.93
CA ARG A 294 15.85 -0.01 -6.65
C ARG A 294 15.23 1.38 -6.59
N LEU A 295 14.67 1.73 -5.44
CA LEU A 295 14.36 3.11 -5.08
C LEU A 295 15.46 3.67 -4.18
N THR A 296 15.84 4.93 -4.41
CA THR A 296 16.78 5.65 -3.56
C THR A 296 16.27 7.07 -3.33
N LEU A 297 15.86 7.39 -2.11
CA LEU A 297 15.58 8.76 -1.71
C LEU A 297 16.85 9.39 -1.15
N THR A 298 17.24 10.51 -1.73
CA THR A 298 18.43 11.26 -1.33
C THR A 298 17.99 12.63 -0.83
N GLY A 299 18.27 12.92 0.44
CA GLY A 299 18.00 14.23 1.04
C GLY A 299 18.96 15.32 0.54
N PRO A 300 18.73 16.58 0.94
CA PRO A 300 19.58 17.70 0.56
C PRO A 300 21.04 17.47 0.99
N ALA A 301 21.98 17.83 0.11
CA ALA A 301 23.41 17.68 0.35
C ALA A 301 24.01 18.88 1.09
N ALA A 302 24.94 18.62 2.00
CA ALA A 302 25.92 19.60 2.46
C ALA A 302 27.28 19.26 1.82
N GLU A 303 27.74 20.12 0.91
CA GLU A 303 28.96 19.90 0.13
C GLU A 303 30.18 20.54 0.79
N HIS A 304 31.32 19.86 0.73
CA HIS A 304 32.64 20.43 1.02
C HIS A 304 33.58 20.09 -0.15
N GLU A 305 34.12 21.12 -0.79
CA GLU A 305 35.06 20.98 -1.91
C GLU A 305 36.48 20.72 -1.39
N TYR A 306 37.13 19.73 -2.00
CA TYR A 306 38.57 19.47 -1.87
C TYR A 306 39.22 19.67 -3.25
N PRO A 307 40.55 19.88 -3.35
CA PRO A 307 41.22 20.23 -4.60
C PRO A 307 40.87 19.32 -5.80
N ASP A 308 40.72 18.01 -5.56
CA ASP A 308 40.45 17.02 -6.63
C ASP A 308 39.24 16.10 -6.34
N SER A 309 38.42 16.40 -5.33
CA SER A 309 37.23 15.57 -5.02
C SER A 309 36.15 16.35 -4.27
N VAL A 310 34.92 15.83 -4.30
CA VAL A 310 33.78 16.42 -3.58
C VAL A 310 33.37 15.48 -2.45
N LEU A 311 33.31 16.02 -1.24
CA LEU A 311 32.74 15.35 -0.08
C LEU A 311 31.28 15.77 0.08
N LEU A 312 30.37 14.81 -0.07
CA LEU A 312 28.93 15.01 0.09
C LEU A 312 28.46 14.37 1.40
N SER A 313 27.73 15.15 2.21
CA SER A 313 27.00 14.64 3.37
C SER A 313 25.49 14.76 3.10
N ARG A 314 24.78 13.62 3.09
CA ARG A 314 23.32 13.58 2.87
C ARG A 314 22.66 12.37 3.51
N SER A 315 21.38 12.51 3.88
CA SER A 315 20.57 11.36 4.26
C SER A 315 20.20 10.55 3.01
N ARG A 316 20.29 9.22 3.09
CA ARG A 316 19.93 8.33 2.00
C ARG A 316 19.10 7.16 2.52
N PHE A 317 18.00 6.90 1.84
CA PHE A 317 17.08 5.80 2.15
C PHE A 317 16.91 4.92 0.92
N ILE A 318 17.06 3.60 1.12
CA ILE A 318 16.95 2.62 0.03
C ILE A 318 15.75 1.70 0.30
N ALA A 319 14.99 1.43 -0.76
CA ALA A 319 13.90 0.47 -0.76
C ALA A 319 13.95 -0.40 -2.04
N PRO A 320 13.48 -1.65 -2.00
CA PRO A 320 13.26 -2.43 -3.21
C PRO A 320 12.21 -1.75 -4.10
N ALA A 321 12.38 -1.82 -5.42
CA ALA A 321 11.33 -1.44 -6.36
C ALA A 321 10.60 -2.69 -6.85
N GLN A 322 9.37 -2.93 -6.35
CA GLN A 322 8.54 -4.09 -6.69
C GLN A 322 7.44 -3.80 -7.74
N HIS A 323 7.18 -2.52 -8.00
CA HIS A 323 6.22 -2.03 -8.98
C HIS A 323 6.92 -1.36 -10.17
N SER A 324 6.17 -1.07 -11.22
CA SER A 324 6.67 -0.40 -12.43
C SER A 324 7.01 1.07 -12.17
N SER A 325 7.85 1.67 -13.04
CA SER A 325 8.14 3.11 -13.01
C SER A 325 6.85 3.95 -13.01
N ARG A 326 5.87 3.59 -13.86
CA ARG A 326 4.56 4.26 -13.92
C ARG A 326 3.82 4.27 -12.59
N PHE A 327 3.79 3.14 -11.87
CA PHE A 327 3.18 3.09 -10.56
C PHE A 327 3.83 4.10 -9.61
N TYR A 328 5.17 4.21 -9.61
CA TYR A 328 5.87 5.15 -8.75
C TYR A 328 5.62 6.60 -9.14
N HIS A 329 5.56 6.91 -10.44
CA HIS A 329 5.17 8.24 -10.90
C HIS A 329 3.78 8.61 -10.36
N GLU A 330 2.78 7.74 -10.51
CA GLU A 330 1.40 7.99 -10.02
C GLU A 330 1.33 8.04 -8.49
N TYR A 331 2.09 7.19 -7.78
CA TYR A 331 2.08 7.10 -6.32
C TYR A 331 2.79 8.27 -5.63
N PHE A 332 3.96 8.67 -6.13
CA PHE A 332 4.72 9.77 -5.57
C PHE A 332 4.27 11.13 -6.11
N ASN A 333 3.66 11.17 -7.29
CA ASN A 333 3.16 12.37 -7.96
C ASN A 333 4.20 13.51 -7.99
N PRO A 334 5.35 13.30 -8.66
CA PRO A 334 6.43 14.28 -8.68
C PRO A 334 6.06 15.52 -9.49
N THR A 335 6.71 16.63 -9.17
CA THR A 335 6.57 17.89 -9.93
C THR A 335 7.32 17.81 -11.26
N ASP A 336 8.47 17.12 -11.27
CA ASP A 336 9.35 16.98 -12.43
C ASP A 336 10.02 15.60 -12.46
N GLU A 337 10.32 15.11 -13.66
CA GLU A 337 11.00 13.84 -13.90
C GLU A 337 12.11 14.00 -14.94
N ILE A 338 13.32 13.55 -14.59
CA ILE A 338 14.47 13.48 -15.50
C ILE A 338 14.92 12.04 -15.65
N GLU A 339 14.97 11.56 -16.89
CA GLU A 339 15.51 10.25 -17.23
C GLU A 339 16.99 10.33 -17.60
N ILE A 340 17.82 9.48 -16.98
CA ILE A 340 19.23 9.29 -17.31
C ILE A 340 19.49 7.81 -17.61
N ASN A 341 19.88 7.52 -18.84
CA ASN A 341 20.31 6.17 -19.25
C ASN A 341 21.80 6.19 -19.53
N LYS A 342 22.53 5.20 -19.01
CA LYS A 342 23.97 5.10 -19.28
C LYS A 342 24.44 3.67 -19.33
N ASP A 343 25.50 3.47 -20.09
CA ASP A 343 26.31 2.27 -20.10
C ASP A 343 27.43 2.41 -19.06
N ARG A 344 27.50 1.49 -18.09
CA ARG A 344 28.44 1.55 -16.97
C ARG A 344 29.26 0.27 -16.88
N ILE A 345 30.59 0.45 -16.90
CA ILE A 345 31.54 -0.58 -16.46
C ILE A 345 32.07 -0.16 -15.09
N ARG A 346 32.00 -1.07 -14.11
CA ARG A 346 32.31 -0.80 -12.70
C ARG A 346 33.31 -1.80 -12.16
N TRP A 347 34.36 -1.28 -11.54
CA TRP A 347 35.31 -2.04 -10.71
C TRP A 347 35.10 -1.70 -9.24
N LEU A 348 35.15 -2.71 -8.39
CA LEU A 348 35.40 -2.52 -6.96
C LEU A 348 36.88 -2.83 -6.71
N LEU A 349 37.65 -1.80 -6.39
CA LEU A 349 39.08 -1.93 -6.10
C LEU A 349 39.31 -1.94 -4.59
N ARG A 350 40.25 -2.74 -4.12
CA ARG A 350 40.86 -2.57 -2.80
C ARG A 350 42.16 -1.79 -2.97
N TYR A 351 42.10 -0.48 -2.77
CA TYR A 351 43.23 0.41 -2.99
C TYR A 351 43.79 0.86 -1.64
N GLN A 352 45.04 0.47 -1.34
CA GLN A 352 45.74 0.82 -0.10
C GLN A 352 44.91 0.62 1.18
N GLY A 353 44.12 -0.45 1.23
CA GLY A 353 43.29 -0.81 2.39
C GLY A 353 41.88 -0.20 2.41
N VAL A 354 41.51 0.65 1.46
CA VAL A 354 40.13 1.15 1.29
C VAL A 354 39.46 0.55 0.06
N GLU A 355 38.15 0.36 0.13
CA GLU A 355 37.35 -0.10 -1.02
C GLU A 355 36.81 1.11 -1.79
N LEU A 356 37.15 1.20 -3.07
CA LEU A 356 36.74 2.27 -3.97
C LEU A 356 36.01 1.68 -5.18
N PHE A 357 34.91 2.31 -5.56
CA PHE A 357 34.27 1.99 -6.82
C PHE A 357 34.77 2.91 -7.91
N VAL A 358 35.29 2.32 -8.98
CA VAL A 358 35.69 3.03 -10.20
C VAL A 358 34.67 2.71 -11.26
N ASN A 359 34.05 3.73 -11.86
CA ASN A 359 33.06 3.57 -12.92
C ASN A 359 33.56 4.29 -14.18
N ILE A 360 33.41 3.65 -15.33
CA ILE A 360 33.46 4.30 -16.64
C ILE A 360 32.02 4.34 -17.16
N ASP A 361 31.51 5.56 -17.32
CA ASP A 361 30.13 5.82 -17.71
C ASP A 361 30.06 6.47 -19.09
N ARG A 362 29.21 5.94 -19.96
CA ARG A 362 28.77 6.60 -21.19
C ARG A 362 27.29 6.94 -21.05
N VAL A 363 26.97 8.23 -20.98
CA VAL A 363 25.57 8.68 -20.86
C VAL A 363 24.90 8.65 -22.23
N LEU A 364 23.92 7.77 -22.37
CA LEU A 364 23.21 7.48 -23.62
C LEU A 364 21.97 8.36 -23.78
N LYS A 365 21.26 8.63 -22.68
CA LYS A 365 20.05 9.46 -22.67
C LYS A 365 20.06 10.40 -21.47
N PRO A 366 19.87 11.72 -21.67
CA PRO A 366 20.19 12.39 -22.93
C PRO A 366 21.69 12.25 -23.22
N ALA A 367 22.05 12.17 -24.49
CA ALA A 367 23.42 11.89 -24.90
C ALA A 367 24.35 13.01 -24.42
N LEU A 368 25.38 12.64 -23.65
CA LEU A 368 26.50 13.53 -23.31
C LEU A 368 27.74 13.09 -24.08
N GLU A 369 28.50 14.05 -24.59
CA GLU A 369 29.71 13.76 -25.37
C GLU A 369 30.81 13.12 -24.51
N GLY A 370 31.52 12.12 -25.05
CA GLY A 370 32.62 11.45 -24.36
C GLY A 370 32.18 10.44 -23.29
N CYS A 371 33.15 10.01 -22.47
CA CYS A 371 32.91 9.13 -21.32
C CYS A 371 33.23 9.89 -20.01
N PHE A 372 32.78 9.35 -18.89
CA PHE A 372 33.07 9.90 -17.57
C PHE A 372 33.72 8.82 -16.70
N LEU A 373 34.84 9.16 -16.07
CA LEU A 373 35.40 8.36 -14.99
C LEU A 373 34.84 8.87 -13.67
N GLU A 374 34.15 8.02 -12.93
CA GLU A 374 33.59 8.31 -11.61
C GLU A 374 34.20 7.37 -10.57
N ILE A 375 35.02 7.91 -9.67
CA ILE A 375 35.54 7.17 -8.51
C ILE A 375 34.76 7.59 -7.28
N LYS A 376 34.20 6.63 -6.54
CA LYS A 376 33.39 6.91 -5.35
C LYS A 376 33.50 5.88 -4.24
N SER A 377 33.25 6.33 -3.03
CA SER A 377 33.07 5.48 -1.85
C SER A 377 32.08 6.09 -0.87
N ARG A 378 31.50 5.23 -0.03
CA ARG A 378 30.57 5.61 1.04
C ARG A 378 31.13 5.21 2.41
N THR A 379 30.68 5.90 3.46
CA THR A 379 31.04 5.62 4.85
C THR A 379 30.12 6.33 5.85
N TRP A 380 30.06 5.82 7.08
CA TRP A 380 29.42 6.48 8.23
C TRP A 380 30.29 7.56 8.88
N SER A 381 31.60 7.61 8.58
CA SER A 381 32.57 8.46 9.28
C SER A 381 33.11 9.55 8.37
N ARG A 382 32.97 10.82 8.80
CA ARG A 382 33.59 11.96 8.11
C ARG A 382 35.11 11.80 7.96
N ARG A 383 35.79 11.32 8.99
CA ARG A 383 37.26 11.11 8.96
C ARG A 383 37.67 10.04 7.95
N ASP A 384 36.87 8.97 7.84
CA ASP A 384 37.09 7.93 6.83
C ASP A 384 36.81 8.46 5.43
N ALA A 385 35.83 9.36 5.30
CA ALA A 385 35.52 10.03 4.04
C ALA A 385 36.68 10.93 3.59
N GLU A 386 37.26 11.71 4.50
CA GLU A 386 38.47 12.53 4.24
C GLU A 386 39.66 11.66 3.79
N LEU A 387 39.92 10.55 4.49
CA LEU A 387 40.96 9.59 4.08
C LEU A 387 40.69 9.02 2.68
N LYS A 388 39.45 8.63 2.39
CA LYS A 388 39.06 8.12 1.07
C LYS A 388 39.19 9.17 -0.02
N ALA A 389 38.94 10.45 0.27
CA ALA A 389 39.14 11.55 -0.66
C ALA A 389 40.61 11.66 -1.09
N GLU A 390 41.55 11.61 -0.14
CA GLU A 390 42.99 11.59 -0.43
C GLU A 390 43.37 10.39 -1.32
N LYS A 391 42.81 9.21 -1.03
CA LYS A 391 43.07 8.00 -1.82
C LYS A 391 42.46 8.04 -3.22
N ILE A 392 41.33 8.71 -3.39
CA ILE A 392 40.73 8.96 -4.70
C ILE A 392 41.65 9.87 -5.54
N SER A 393 42.17 10.96 -4.95
CA SER A 393 43.14 11.83 -5.62
C SER A 393 44.39 11.05 -6.05
N GLU A 394 44.98 10.23 -5.16
CA GLU A 394 46.12 9.38 -5.50
C GLU A 394 45.80 8.40 -6.65
N LEU A 395 44.62 7.76 -6.61
CA LEU A 395 44.22 6.82 -7.65
C LEU A 395 44.03 7.50 -9.02
N LEU A 396 43.48 8.72 -9.06
CA LEU A 396 43.39 9.50 -10.31
C LEU A 396 44.77 9.75 -10.95
N ARG A 397 45.78 10.00 -10.11
CA ARG A 397 47.18 10.17 -10.53
C ARG A 397 47.73 8.92 -11.18
N GLU A 398 47.57 7.79 -10.52
CA GLU A 398 48.03 6.50 -11.04
C GLU A 398 47.29 6.11 -12.33
N LEU A 399 46.01 6.46 -12.46
CA LEU A 399 45.25 6.27 -13.70
C LEU A 399 45.68 7.24 -14.81
N GLY A 400 46.42 8.31 -14.52
CA GLY A 400 46.96 9.26 -15.50
C GLY A 400 45.95 10.32 -15.94
N VAL A 401 45.05 10.71 -15.04
CA VAL A 401 43.88 11.58 -15.33
C VAL A 401 43.97 12.92 -14.57
N GLU A 402 45.19 13.34 -14.20
CA GLU A 402 45.43 14.50 -13.32
C GLU A 402 45.09 15.86 -13.93
N GLU A 403 45.20 15.99 -15.27
CA GLU A 403 45.02 17.27 -15.96
C GLU A 403 43.58 17.53 -16.43
N THR A 404 42.66 16.59 -16.20
CA THR A 404 41.25 16.76 -16.58
C THR A 404 40.45 17.47 -15.50
N GLU A 405 39.68 18.47 -15.92
CA GLU A 405 38.81 19.25 -15.03
C GLU A 405 37.73 18.36 -14.39
N ALA A 406 37.61 18.47 -13.06
CA ALA A 406 36.59 17.76 -12.30
C ALA A 406 35.19 18.30 -12.63
N VAL A 407 34.22 17.40 -12.70
CA VAL A 407 32.81 17.67 -12.96
C VAL A 407 32.02 17.45 -11.67
N PRO A 408 31.82 18.50 -10.84
CA PRO A 408 31.24 18.35 -9.50
C PRO A 408 29.74 18.01 -9.52
N GLN A 409 29.03 18.35 -10.60
CA GLN A 409 27.58 18.15 -10.71
C GLN A 409 27.20 16.67 -10.89
N GLU A 410 26.04 16.23 -10.39
CA GLU A 410 25.50 14.91 -10.74
C GLU A 410 24.99 14.88 -12.19
N TYR A 411 24.81 13.68 -12.76
CA TYR A 411 24.29 13.54 -14.13
C TYR A 411 22.94 14.26 -14.39
N PRO A 412 21.90 14.15 -13.54
CA PRO A 412 20.67 14.93 -13.73
C PRO A 412 20.89 16.45 -13.75
N ASP A 413 21.88 16.96 -13.01
CA ASP A 413 22.18 18.39 -12.93
C ASP A 413 22.99 18.90 -14.14
N LEU A 414 23.76 18.01 -14.78
CA LEU A 414 24.46 18.31 -16.05
C LEU A 414 23.45 18.47 -17.20
N VAL A 415 22.44 17.62 -17.21
CA VAL A 415 21.42 17.56 -18.26
C VAL A 415 20.46 18.75 -18.19
N SER A 416 20.03 19.12 -16.99
CA SER A 416 19.12 20.27 -16.80
C SER A 416 19.73 21.59 -17.27
N LYS A 417 21.03 21.81 -17.08
CA LYS A 417 21.75 23.00 -17.55
C LYS A 417 21.97 23.09 -19.06
N THR A 418 21.78 21.99 -19.80
CA THR A 418 21.96 21.98 -21.26
C THR A 418 20.65 22.31 -22.01
N SER A 419 19.56 22.50 -21.26
CA SER A 419 18.20 22.73 -21.79
C SER A 419 17.76 24.21 -21.70
N ASP A 420 18.60 25.08 -21.14
CA ASP A 420 18.54 26.55 -21.20
C ASP A 420 19.57 27.07 -22.22
#